data_AF-A0ABD7H0F7-F1
#
_entry.id   AF-A0ABD7H0F7-F1
#
_cell.length_a   1.000
_cell.length_b   1.000
_cell.length_c   1.000
_cell.angle_alpha   90.00
_cell.angle_beta   90.00
_cell.angle_gamma   90.00
#
_symmetry.space_group_name_H-M   'P 1'
#
loop_
_entity.id
_entity.type
_entity.pdbx_description
1 polymer ?
#
loop_
_entity_poly.entity_id
_entity_poly.type
_entity_poly.pdbx_seq_one_letter_code
_entity_poly.pdbx_strand_id
1 'polypeptide(L)' 'MKFGPNSPPFHESRSLANRPYEKERGEEFAQCLLGHKNLTMTKKYLDVRGADYVMV' A
#
# COMPACT_ATOMS: atom_id res chain seq x y z
N MET A 1 -13.04 -2.36 -18.51
CA MET A 1 -12.29 -3.06 -17.44
C MET A 1 -13.32 -3.68 -16.50
N LYS A 2 -13.56 -5.00 -16.57
CA LYS A 2 -14.43 -5.69 -15.60
C LYS A 2 -13.52 -6.23 -14.50
N PHE A 3 -13.58 -5.58 -13.34
CA PHE A 3 -12.93 -6.11 -12.15
C PHE A 3 -13.71 -7.35 -11.67
N GLY A 4 -13.01 -8.34 -11.12
CA GLY A 4 -13.63 -9.56 -10.59
C GLY A 4 -14.63 -9.27 -9.46
N PRO A 5 -15.37 -10.29 -8.98
CA PRO A 5 -16.42 -10.12 -7.97
C PRO A 5 -15.94 -9.43 -6.67
N ASN A 6 -14.63 -9.47 -6.39
CA ASN A 6 -13.98 -8.76 -5.29
C ASN A 6 -13.03 -7.69 -5.84
N SER A 7 -13.61 -6.66 -6.44
CA SER A 7 -12.85 -5.50 -6.91
C SER A 7 -12.31 -4.72 -5.70
N PRO A 8 -11.04 -4.28 -5.72
CA PRO A 8 -10.50 -3.53 -4.60
C PRO A 8 -11.22 -2.18 -4.45
N PRO A 9 -11.58 -1.78 -3.22
CA PRO A 9 -12.23 -0.49 -2.98
C PRO A 9 -11.26 0.65 -3.26
N PHE A 10 -11.78 1.87 -3.49
CA PHE A 10 -10.97 3.06 -3.74
C PHE A 10 -9.84 3.27 -2.70
N HIS A 11 -10.07 2.86 -1.45
CA HIS A 11 -9.10 2.92 -0.35
C HIS A 11 -7.79 2.12 -0.61
N GLU A 12 -7.82 1.09 -1.47
CA GLU A 12 -6.60 0.34 -1.85
C GLU A 12 -5.59 1.18 -2.61
N SER A 13 -6.01 2.26 -3.29
CA SER A 13 -5.09 3.20 -3.95
C SER A 13 -4.04 3.75 -2.97
N ARG A 14 -4.42 3.93 -1.71
CA ARG A 14 -3.56 4.42 -0.64
C ARG A 14 -2.54 3.37 -0.21
N SER A 15 -2.92 2.10 -0.15
CA SER A 15 -2.01 0.99 0.10
C SER A 15 -1.01 0.83 -1.06
N LEU A 16 -1.51 0.91 -2.29
CA LEU A 16 -0.69 0.79 -3.49
C LEU A 16 0.33 1.92 -3.61
N ALA A 17 -0.05 3.17 -3.33
CA ALA A 17 0.87 4.31 -3.35
C ALA A 17 1.97 4.17 -2.27
N ASN A 18 1.66 3.57 -1.12
CA ASN A 18 2.59 3.49 0.00
C ASN A 18 3.79 2.56 -0.25
N ARG A 19 3.56 1.44 -0.95
CA ARG A 19 4.58 0.41 -1.23
C ARG A 19 5.81 0.93 -2.01
N PRO A 20 5.68 1.65 -3.14
CA PRO A 20 6.85 2.19 -3.84
C PRO A 20 7.57 3.26 -3.02
N TYR A 21 6.86 4.12 -2.28
CA TYR A 21 7.50 5.14 -1.45
C TYR A 21 8.27 4.54 -0.28
N GLU A 22 7.80 3.45 0.31
CA GLU A 22 8.57 2.73 1.32
C GLU A 22 9.84 2.13 0.70
N LYS A 23 9.74 1.50 -0.48
CA LYS A 23 10.90 0.94 -1.18
C LYS A 23 11.93 1.99 -1.60
N GLU A 24 11.49 3.19 -2.00
CA GLU A 24 12.36 4.27 -2.47
C GLU A 24 12.92 5.16 -1.36
N ARG A 25 12.13 5.41 -0.30
CA ARG A 25 12.42 6.43 0.72
C ARG A 25 12.32 5.96 2.16
N GLY A 26 12.00 4.67 2.37
CA GLY A 26 11.93 4.04 3.69
C GLY A 26 10.57 4.15 4.38
N GLU A 27 10.41 3.34 5.43
CA GLU A 27 9.16 3.16 6.19
C GLU A 27 8.70 4.44 6.91
N GLU A 28 9.64 5.26 7.40
CA GLU A 28 9.33 6.52 8.10
C GLU A 28 8.75 7.58 7.15
N PHE A 29 9.27 7.66 5.92
CA PHE A 29 8.76 8.56 4.90
C PHE A 29 7.34 8.15 4.49
N ALA A 30 7.13 6.84 4.25
CA ALA A 30 5.82 6.25 3.98
C ALA A 30 4.81 6.51 5.11
N GLN A 31 5.23 6.37 6.37
CA GLN A 31 4.40 6.66 7.54
C GLN A 31 3.99 8.14 7.59
N CYS A 32 4.94 9.05 7.35
CA CYS A 32 4.68 10.49 7.35
C CYS A 32 3.75 10.90 6.21
N LEU A 33 3.93 10.32 5.02
CA LEU A 33 3.09 10.55 3.84
C LEU A 33 1.63 10.14 4.09
N LEU A 34 1.41 9.05 4.81
CA LEU A 34 0.08 8.58 5.20
C LEU A 34 -0.47 9.25 6.47
N GLY A 35 0.31 10.07 7.15
CA GLY A 35 -0.09 10.71 8.42
C GLY A 35 -0.42 9.69 9.52
N HIS A 36 0.19 8.51 9.49
CA HIS A 36 -0.06 7.47 10.48
C HIS A 36 0.73 7.75 11.77
N LYS A 37 0.02 7.88 12.90
CA LYS A 37 0.69 8.02 14.21
C LYS A 37 1.52 6.81 14.62
N ASN A 38 1.10 5.61 14.22
CA ASN A 38 1.73 4.34 14.61
C ASN A 38 2.24 3.57 13.38
N LEU A 39 3.47 3.08 13.45
CA LEU A 39 4.08 2.21 12.43
C LEU A 39 3.26 0.94 12.16
N THR A 40 2.57 0.41 13.17
CA THR A 40 1.71 -0.77 13.04
C THR A 40 0.62 -0.60 11.98
N MET A 41 0.10 0.62 11.79
CA MET A 41 -0.88 0.88 10.74
C MET A 41 -0.20 0.95 9.37
N THR A 42 0.97 1.58 9.25
CA THR A 42 1.74 1.62 7.99
C THR A 42 2.07 0.21 7.50
N LYS A 43 2.48 -0.70 8.39
CA LYS A 43 2.76 -2.10 8.05
C LYS A 43 1.56 -2.83 7.43
N LYS A 44 0.33 -2.53 7.86
CA LYS A 44 -0.89 -3.11 7.27
C LYS A 44 -1.16 -2.66 5.82
N TYR A 45 -0.63 -1.50 5.42
CA TYR A 45 -0.75 -0.95 4.06
C TYR A 45 0.40 -1.42 3.17
N LEU A 46 1.57 -1.73 3.77
CA LEU A 46 2.69 -2.36 3.08
C LEU A 46 2.42 -3.83 2.76
N ASP A 47 1.58 -4.50 3.55
CA ASP A 47 1.16 -5.87 3.28
C ASP A 47 0.48 -5.99 1.90
N VAL A 48 1.05 -6.86 1.08
CA VAL A 48 0.67 -7.16 -0.29
C VAL A 48 -0.47 -8.18 -0.38
N ARG A 49 -0.78 -8.87 0.72
CA ARG A 49 -1.94 -9.78 0.87
C ARG A 49 -2.09 -10.78 -0.28
N GLY A 50 -0.96 -11.22 -0.83
CA GLY A 50 -0.90 -12.16 -1.96
C GLY A 50 -1.28 -11.58 -3.33
N ALA A 51 -1.42 -10.26 -3.44
CA ALA A 51 -1.72 -9.53 -4.67
C ALA A 51 -0.53 -8.62 -5.08
N ASP A 52 0.67 -9.19 -5.11
CA ASP A 52 1.87 -8.51 -5.59
C ASP A 52 1.76 -8.21 -7.09
N TYR A 53 1.97 -6.95 -7.45
CA TYR A 53 2.15 -6.56 -8.85
C TYR A 53 3.61 -6.79 -9.23
N VAL A 54 3.92 -8.03 -9.64
CA VAL A 54 5.24 -8.36 -10.19
C VAL A 54 5.29 -7.85 -11.63
N MET A 55 6.05 -6.78 -11.88
CA MET A 55 6.41 -6.42 -13.25
C MET A 55 7.36 -7.49 -13.78
N VAL A 56 6.91 -8.26 -14.77
CA VAL A 56 7.74 -9.20 -15.56
C VAL A 56 8.24 -8.50 -16.82
#